data_AF-A0A1I8NKJ1-F1
#
_entry.id   AF-A0A1I8NKJ1-F1
#
_cell.length_a   1.000
_cell.length_b   1.000
_cell.length_c   1.000
_cell.angle_alpha   90.00
_cell.angle_beta   90.00
_cell.angle_gamma   90.00
#
_symmetry.space_group_name_H-M   'P 1'
#
loop_
_entity.id
_entity.type
_entity.pdbx_description
1 polymer ?
#
loop_
_entity_poly.entity_id
_entity_poly.type
_entity_poly.pdbx_seq_one_letter_code
_entity_poly.pdbx_strand_id
1 'polypeptide(L)'
;MSNKRKIDLMCSPETFKRVSNDTEFRNALASGIEGIEECDELIFSPNVVSDESMEEPLVFNPIFEPQCQLEEGCEPQSPEPDGKKSIWLDSSTKLLINKYKDLRPLVGKVASLKNKNQMWTKISEELKANGHDFTIAQVENKYYCLERHYKNMQLHNSKTGRDRQTCPYKR
;
A
#
# COMPACT_ATOMS: atom_id res chain seq x y z
N MET A 1 39.38 10.43 -33.83
CA MET A 1 38.25 10.77 -32.95
C MET A 1 37.84 9.47 -32.27
N SER A 2 38.21 9.27 -31.00
CA SER A 2 37.93 8.01 -30.29
C SER A 2 36.48 8.00 -29.81
N ASN A 3 35.68 7.02 -30.25
CA ASN A 3 34.32 6.78 -29.78
C ASN A 3 34.39 6.20 -28.37
N LYS A 4 33.95 6.96 -27.37
CA LYS A 4 33.89 6.51 -25.98
C LYS A 4 32.70 5.58 -25.78
N ARG A 5 32.93 4.35 -25.33
CA ARG A 5 31.85 3.38 -25.05
C ARG A 5 31.37 3.57 -23.61
N LYS A 6 30.05 3.74 -23.44
CA LYS A 6 29.39 3.86 -22.13
C LYS A 6 28.50 2.64 -21.91
N ILE A 7 28.50 2.10 -20.69
CA ILE A 7 27.57 1.05 -20.28
C ILE A 7 26.62 1.62 -19.23
N ASP A 8 25.33 1.42 -19.46
CA ASP A 8 24.25 1.81 -18.56
C ASP A 8 23.73 0.58 -17.80
N LEU A 9 23.92 0.57 -16.48
CA LEU A 9 23.52 -0.50 -15.59
C LEU A 9 22.24 -0.11 -14.87
N MET A 10 21.12 -0.72 -15.28
CA MET A 10 19.85 -0.60 -14.58
C MET A 10 19.92 -1.33 -13.25
N CYS A 11 19.77 -0.60 -12.15
CA CYS A 11 19.78 -1.17 -10.82
C CYS A 11 18.52 -0.80 -10.04
N SER A 12 18.20 -1.61 -9.02
CA SER A 12 17.06 -1.33 -8.14
C SER A 12 17.26 0.01 -7.42
N PRO A 13 16.20 0.72 -7.00
CA PRO A 13 16.32 2.00 -6.31
C PRO A 13 17.19 1.94 -5.05
N GLU A 14 17.21 0.79 -4.36
CA GLU A 14 17.99 0.59 -3.15
C GLU A 14 19.48 0.35 -3.47
N THR A 15 19.76 -0.41 -4.53
CA THR A 15 21.13 -0.58 -5.06
C THR A 15 21.69 0.75 -5.57
N PHE A 16 20.88 1.55 -6.29
CA PHE A 16 21.28 2.87 -6.77
C PHE A 16 21.65 3.79 -5.60
N LYS A 17 20.80 3.88 -4.57
CA LYS A 17 21.09 4.65 -3.35
C LYS A 17 22.39 4.20 -2.69
N ARG A 18 22.65 2.89 -2.65
CA ARG A 18 23.88 2.35 -2.05
C ARG A 18 25.10 2.72 -2.90
N VAL A 19 25.04 2.54 -4.21
CA VAL A 19 26.11 2.92 -5.15
C VAL A 19 26.40 4.42 -5.16
N SER A 20 25.39 5.27 -4.92
CA SER A 20 25.57 6.72 -4.83
C SER A 20 26.29 7.17 -3.56
N ASN A 21 26.13 6.44 -2.45
CA ASN A 21 26.67 6.80 -1.14
C ASN A 21 27.94 6.04 -0.75
N ASP A 22 28.22 4.90 -1.40
CA ASP A 22 29.32 3.99 -1.09
C ASP A 22 30.20 3.74 -2.32
N THR A 23 31.32 4.45 -2.36
CA THR A 23 32.31 4.36 -3.45
C THR A 23 33.01 3.00 -3.49
N GLU A 24 33.22 2.36 -2.34
CA GLU A 24 33.86 1.04 -2.29
C GLU A 24 32.94 -0.02 -2.89
N PHE A 25 31.65 0.04 -2.54
CA PHE A 25 30.62 -0.82 -3.12
C PHE A 25 30.46 -0.58 -4.62
N ARG A 26 30.50 0.67 -5.08
CA ARG A 26 30.48 1.03 -6.51
C ARG A 26 31.66 0.39 -7.26
N ASN A 27 32.86 0.48 -6.72
CA ASN A 27 34.07 -0.07 -7.34
C ASN A 27 34.09 -1.60 -7.34
N ALA A 28 33.61 -2.24 -6.27
CA ALA A 28 33.48 -3.69 -6.18
C ALA A 28 32.45 -4.26 -7.17
N LEU A 29 31.36 -3.52 -7.43
CA LEU A 29 30.37 -3.90 -8.43
C LEU A 29 30.92 -3.73 -9.85
N ALA A 30 31.71 -2.68 -10.09
CA ALA A 30 32.39 -2.44 -11.36
C ALA A 30 33.51 -3.47 -11.63
N SER A 31 34.19 -4.01 -10.63
CA SER A 31 35.21 -5.05 -10.86
C SER A 31 34.63 -6.44 -11.15
N GLY A 32 33.35 -6.68 -10.81
CA GLY A 32 32.68 -7.96 -10.98
C GLY A 32 32.01 -8.18 -12.34
N ILE A 33 31.99 -7.17 -13.22
CA ILE A 33 31.37 -7.28 -14.55
C ILE A 33 32.46 -7.56 -15.58
N GLU A 34 32.37 -8.74 -16.19
CA GLU A 34 33.29 -9.23 -17.22
C GLU A 34 33.15 -8.36 -18.50
N GLY A 35 34.26 -7.77 -18.98
CA GLY A 35 34.29 -6.92 -20.19
C GLY A 35 34.34 -5.40 -19.99
N ILE A 36 34.50 -4.92 -18.75
CA ILE A 36 34.58 -3.46 -18.45
C ILE A 36 35.88 -2.80 -18.92
N GLU A 37 36.94 -3.56 -19.17
CA GLU A 37 38.25 -3.02 -19.58
C GLU A 37 38.22 -2.21 -20.89
N GLU A 38 37.15 -2.35 -21.69
CA GLU A 38 36.95 -1.62 -22.95
C GLU A 38 35.96 -0.44 -22.85
N CYS A 39 35.49 -0.12 -21.63
CA CYS A 39 34.47 0.89 -21.39
C CYS A 39 35.02 2.08 -20.60
N ASP A 40 34.87 3.27 -21.18
CA ASP A 40 35.43 4.50 -20.61
C ASP A 40 34.58 5.06 -19.45
N GLU A 41 33.30 4.65 -19.36
CA GLU A 41 32.36 5.22 -18.39
C GLU A 41 31.23 4.25 -18.01
N LEU A 42 31.04 4.05 -16.70
CA LEU A 42 29.94 3.27 -16.12
C LEU A 42 28.90 4.20 -15.50
N ILE A 43 27.69 4.14 -16.02
CA ILE A 43 26.55 4.91 -15.54
C ILE A 43 25.59 3.95 -14.87
N PHE A 44 25.25 4.22 -13.60
CA PHE A 44 24.19 3.49 -12.90
C PHE A 44 22.94 4.33 -12.99
N SER A 45 21.87 3.76 -13.53
CA SER A 45 20.59 4.45 -13.62
C SER A 45 19.55 3.67 -12.81
N PRO A 46 18.68 4.38 -12.07
CA PRO A 46 17.57 3.72 -11.41
C PRO A 46 16.63 3.16 -12.47
N ASN A 47 16.07 1.99 -12.23
CA ASN A 47 15.04 1.42 -13.10
C ASN A 47 13.75 2.25 -12.99
N VAL A 48 13.62 3.27 -13.83
CA VAL A 48 12.44 4.13 -13.87
C VAL A 48 11.41 3.47 -14.79
N VAL A 49 10.45 2.76 -14.19
CA VAL A 49 9.23 2.41 -14.93
C VAL A 49 8.49 3.72 -15.16
N SER A 50 8.63 4.25 -16.38
CA SER A 50 7.90 5.42 -16.85
C SER A 50 6.44 5.04 -17.09
N ASP A 51 5.56 5.49 -16.21
CA ASP A 51 4.22 5.92 -16.62
C ASP A 51 4.02 7.31 -16.01
N GLU A 52 3.66 8.27 -16.86
CA GLU A 52 3.57 9.69 -16.58
C GLU A 52 2.49 10.00 -15.54
N SER A 53 2.91 10.62 -14.43
CA SER A 53 2.27 11.85 -13.96
C SER A 53 3.12 12.43 -12.85
N MET A 54 3.44 13.72 -12.98
CA MET A 54 4.01 14.58 -11.94
C MET A 54 3.41 14.25 -10.57
N GLU A 55 4.23 14.27 -9.51
CA GLU A 55 4.01 15.10 -8.32
C GLU A 55 5.32 15.24 -7.52
N GLU A 56 5.44 16.42 -6.89
CA GLU A 56 6.60 16.98 -6.21
C GLU A 56 7.14 16.16 -5.02
N PRO A 57 8.40 16.40 -4.60
CA PRO A 57 8.99 15.69 -3.48
C PRO A 57 8.35 16.17 -2.17
N LEU A 58 7.42 15.38 -1.64
CA LEU A 58 6.95 15.56 -0.28
C LEU A 58 8.10 15.24 0.68
N VAL A 59 8.66 16.33 1.23
CA VAL A 59 9.47 16.36 2.43
C VAL A 59 8.83 15.46 3.48
N PHE A 60 9.60 14.48 3.94
CA PHE A 60 9.22 13.55 5.00
C PHE A 60 9.08 14.32 6.32
N ASN A 61 7.89 14.86 6.57
CA ASN A 61 7.49 15.26 7.90
C ASN A 61 7.04 14.00 8.65
N PRO A 62 7.63 13.67 9.81
CA PRO A 62 7.19 12.55 10.62
C PRO A 62 5.88 12.95 11.30
N ILE A 63 4.75 12.68 10.64
CA ILE A 63 3.42 12.86 11.22
C ILE A 63 2.73 11.51 11.25
N PHE A 64 2.84 10.92 12.45
CA PHE A 64 1.96 9.93 13.07
C PHE A 64 1.89 8.54 12.41
N GLU A 65 2.71 7.62 12.92
CA GLU A 65 2.36 6.20 12.94
C GLU A 65 1.02 6.01 13.67
N PRO A 66 -0.05 5.48 13.05
CA PRO A 66 -1.09 4.85 13.83
C PRO A 66 -0.58 3.45 14.17
N GLN A 67 0.01 3.32 15.35
CA GLN A 67 0.17 2.02 15.98
C GLN A 67 -1.22 1.41 16.18
N CYS A 68 -1.61 0.49 15.31
CA CYS A 68 -2.76 -0.36 15.55
C CYS A 68 -2.35 -1.43 16.57
N GLN A 69 -2.37 -1.05 17.85
CA GLN A 69 -2.31 -2.00 18.95
C GLN A 69 -3.68 -2.68 19.08
N LEU A 70 -3.64 -3.99 19.31
CA LEU A 70 -4.80 -4.84 19.57
C LEU A 70 -5.34 -4.51 20.97
N GLU A 71 -6.15 -3.47 21.08
CA GLU A 71 -7.06 -3.25 22.20
C GLU A 71 -8.40 -2.82 21.60
N GLU A 72 -9.50 -3.26 22.19
CA GLU A 72 -10.85 -3.19 21.63
C GLU A 72 -11.23 -1.79 21.10
N GLY A 73 -11.46 -1.67 19.78
CA GLY A 73 -12.08 -0.48 19.19
C GLY A 73 -11.24 0.19 18.09
N CYS A 74 -11.69 0.05 16.84
CA CYS A 74 -11.22 0.89 15.74
C CYS A 74 -11.82 2.30 15.90
N GLU A 75 -11.17 3.19 16.64
CA GLU A 75 -11.63 4.58 16.80
C GLU A 75 -11.05 5.49 15.68
N PRO A 76 -11.89 6.22 14.93
CA PRO A 76 -11.43 7.12 13.88
C PRO A 76 -10.85 8.43 14.47
N GLN A 77 -9.71 8.88 13.93
CA GLN A 77 -9.26 10.26 14.09
C GLN A 77 -9.97 11.16 13.07
N SER A 78 -11.03 11.84 13.50
CA SER A 78 -11.40 13.20 13.10
C SER A 78 -12.42 13.77 14.10
N PRO A 79 -12.22 14.98 14.66
CA PRO A 79 -13.20 15.61 15.54
C PRO A 79 -14.31 16.24 14.69
N GLU A 80 -15.40 15.51 14.46
CA GLU A 80 -16.64 16.10 13.95
C GLU A 80 -17.51 16.60 15.14
N PRO A 81 -18.16 17.77 15.02
CA PRO A 81 -19.06 18.29 16.05
C PRO A 81 -20.32 17.41 16.12
N ASP A 82 -20.82 17.16 17.33
CA ASP A 82 -21.99 16.32 17.65
C ASP A 82 -21.78 14.79 17.73
N GLY A 83 -20.81 14.37 18.55
CA GLY A 83 -21.03 13.47 19.71
C GLY A 83 -21.61 12.05 19.53
N LYS A 84 -21.86 11.54 18.32
CA LYS A 84 -22.33 10.16 18.10
C LYS A 84 -21.24 9.31 17.45
N LYS A 85 -20.61 8.44 18.22
CA LYS A 85 -19.67 7.43 17.69
C LYS A 85 -20.46 6.39 16.87
N SER A 86 -20.22 6.31 15.56
CA SER A 86 -20.87 5.29 14.71
C SER A 86 -20.35 3.89 15.05
N ILE A 87 -21.24 3.00 15.49
CA ILE A 87 -20.93 1.63 15.92
C ILE A 87 -20.96 0.67 14.71
N TRP A 88 -19.88 -0.09 14.52
CA TRP A 88 -19.83 -1.15 13.51
C TRP A 88 -20.48 -2.44 14.02
N LEU A 89 -21.65 -2.77 13.50
CA LEU A 89 -22.33 -4.03 13.76
C LEU A 89 -21.79 -5.15 12.85
N ASP A 90 -22.06 -6.39 13.21
CA ASP A 90 -21.71 -7.56 12.40
C ASP A 90 -22.40 -7.51 11.03
N SER A 91 -23.67 -7.06 10.99
CA SER A 91 -24.43 -6.86 9.75
C SER A 91 -23.76 -5.85 8.80
N SER A 92 -23.36 -4.68 9.30
CA SER A 92 -22.71 -3.64 8.50
C SER A 92 -21.31 -4.07 8.05
N THR A 93 -20.57 -4.76 8.93
CA THR A 93 -19.25 -5.29 8.62
C THR A 93 -19.32 -6.36 7.53
N LYS A 94 -20.27 -7.29 7.60
CA LYS A 94 -20.51 -8.30 6.56
C LYS A 94 -20.93 -7.67 5.24
N LEU A 95 -21.83 -6.67 5.29
CA LEU A 95 -22.27 -5.95 4.10
C LEU A 95 -21.10 -5.24 3.40
N LEU A 96 -20.24 -4.55 4.16
CA LEU A 96 -19.01 -3.93 3.66
C LEU A 96 -18.12 -4.93 2.91
N ILE A 97 -17.81 -6.06 3.55
CA ILE A 97 -16.93 -7.07 2.97
C ILE A 97 -17.52 -7.66 1.68
N ASN A 98 -18.83 -7.95 1.68
CA ASN A 98 -19.51 -8.50 0.51
C ASN A 98 -19.51 -7.51 -0.66
N LYS A 99 -19.93 -6.26 -0.43
CA LYS A 99 -19.96 -5.24 -1.48
C LYS A 99 -18.56 -4.95 -2.03
N TYR A 100 -17.53 -4.95 -1.18
CA TYR A 100 -16.16 -4.83 -1.64
C TYR A 100 -15.76 -5.97 -2.58
N LYS A 101 -16.07 -7.23 -2.22
CA LYS A 101 -15.78 -8.41 -3.06
C LYS A 101 -16.44 -8.29 -4.44
N ASP A 102 -17.65 -7.76 -4.51
CA ASP A 102 -18.41 -7.62 -5.75
C ASP A 102 -17.91 -6.44 -6.61
N LEU A 103 -17.61 -5.29 -5.98
CA LEU A 103 -17.29 -4.05 -6.70
C LEU A 103 -15.81 -3.93 -7.05
N ARG A 104 -14.90 -4.47 -6.23
CA ARG A 104 -13.45 -4.36 -6.44
C ARG A 104 -12.99 -4.87 -7.81
N PRO A 105 -13.47 -6.02 -8.32
CA PRO A 105 -13.08 -6.52 -9.64
C PRO A 105 -13.58 -5.66 -10.81
N LEU A 106 -14.56 -4.78 -10.58
CA LEU A 106 -15.19 -3.91 -11.57
C LEU A 106 -14.50 -2.54 -11.67
N VAL A 107 -13.71 -2.16 -10.66
CA VAL A 107 -12.95 -0.91 -10.65
C VAL A 107 -11.98 -0.90 -11.83
N GLY A 108 -12.07 0.15 -12.65
CA GLY A 108 -11.27 0.33 -13.87
C GLY A 108 -11.76 -0.46 -15.09
N LYS A 109 -12.74 -1.36 -14.94
CA LYS A 109 -13.31 -2.16 -16.06
C LYS A 109 -14.63 -1.60 -16.58
N VAL A 110 -15.44 -1.04 -15.68
CA VAL A 110 -16.76 -0.48 -16.03
C VAL A 110 -16.69 1.03 -15.95
N ALA A 111 -17.27 1.73 -16.93
CA ALA A 111 -17.25 3.20 -17.00
C ALA A 111 -17.80 3.90 -15.74
N SER A 112 -18.67 3.23 -14.98
CA SER A 112 -19.27 3.73 -13.74
C SER A 112 -18.42 3.57 -12.48
N LEU A 113 -17.30 2.85 -12.53
CA LEU A 113 -16.39 2.63 -11.40
C LEU A 113 -14.95 2.87 -11.86
N LYS A 114 -14.62 4.12 -12.15
CA LYS A 114 -13.32 4.50 -12.71
C LYS A 114 -12.18 4.29 -11.71
N ASN A 115 -12.44 4.55 -10.44
CA ASN A 115 -11.43 4.50 -9.38
C ASN A 115 -12.00 3.93 -8.07
N LYS A 116 -11.11 3.63 -7.11
CA LYS A 116 -11.48 3.07 -5.81
C LYS A 116 -12.38 4.02 -5.00
N ASN A 117 -12.20 5.33 -5.16
CA ASN A 117 -13.02 6.32 -4.47
C ASN A 117 -14.51 6.16 -4.82
N GLN A 118 -14.85 6.03 -6.11
CA GLN A 118 -16.23 5.77 -6.54
C GLN A 118 -16.79 4.45 -5.99
N MET A 119 -15.97 3.41 -5.86
CA MET A 119 -16.37 2.17 -5.21
C MET A 119 -16.69 2.42 -3.73
N TRP A 120 -15.86 3.15 -3.00
CA TRP A 120 -16.12 3.49 -1.60
C TRP A 120 -17.37 4.34 -1.42
N THR A 121 -17.63 5.29 -2.33
CA THR A 121 -18.88 6.05 -2.37
C THR A 121 -20.08 5.11 -2.48
N LYS A 122 -20.09 4.20 -3.46
CA LYS A 122 -21.19 3.24 -3.61
C LYS A 122 -21.39 2.35 -2.39
N ILE A 123 -20.31 1.90 -1.75
CA ILE A 123 -20.41 1.07 -0.55
C ILE A 123 -21.01 1.89 0.62
N SER A 124 -20.61 3.15 0.78
CA SER A 124 -21.19 4.05 1.79
C SER A 124 -22.68 4.30 1.56
N GLU A 125 -23.10 4.53 0.32
CA GLU A 125 -24.52 4.69 -0.05
C GLU A 125 -25.34 3.42 0.26
N GLU A 126 -24.81 2.24 -0.06
CA GLU A 126 -25.43 0.96 0.24
C GLU A 126 -25.55 0.70 1.76
N LEU A 127 -24.51 1.03 2.53
CA LEU A 127 -24.56 0.97 3.99
C LEU A 127 -25.64 1.90 4.54
N LYS A 128 -25.73 3.12 4.01
CA LYS A 128 -26.73 4.11 4.41
C LYS A 128 -28.15 3.66 4.09
N ALA A 129 -28.36 3.05 2.91
CA ALA A 129 -29.63 2.45 2.54
C ALA A 129 -30.06 1.30 3.48
N ASN A 130 -29.10 0.62 4.11
CA ASN A 130 -29.32 -0.42 5.10
C ASN A 130 -29.39 0.11 6.56
N GLY A 131 -29.51 1.44 6.74
CA GLY A 131 -29.65 2.07 8.06
C GLY A 131 -28.33 2.31 8.79
N HIS A 132 -27.19 2.24 8.09
CA HIS A 132 -25.87 2.49 8.65
C HIS A 132 -25.23 3.73 8.05
N ASP A 133 -25.14 4.83 8.81
CA ASP A 133 -24.55 6.08 8.33
C ASP A 133 -23.04 6.11 8.63
N PHE A 134 -22.24 5.90 7.59
CA PHE A 134 -20.77 5.97 7.64
C PHE A 134 -20.25 6.79 6.48
N THR A 135 -19.27 7.66 6.76
CA THR A 135 -18.59 8.44 5.72
C THR A 135 -17.69 7.53 4.87
N ILE A 136 -17.38 7.97 3.65
CA ILE A 136 -16.51 7.23 2.73
C ILE A 136 -15.17 6.86 3.39
N ALA A 137 -14.56 7.81 4.11
CA ALA A 137 -13.31 7.58 4.82
C ALA A 137 -13.45 6.55 5.96
N GLN A 138 -14.56 6.57 6.71
CA GLN A 138 -14.82 5.56 7.75
C GLN A 138 -14.96 4.16 7.16
N VAL A 139 -15.66 4.05 6.03
CA VAL A 139 -15.84 2.78 5.31
C VAL A 139 -14.50 2.24 4.80
N GLU A 140 -13.69 3.08 4.16
CA GLU A 140 -12.37 2.72 3.66
C GLU A 140 -11.44 2.28 4.79
N ASN A 141 -11.33 3.08 5.85
CA ASN A 141 -10.50 2.78 7.02
C ASN A 141 -10.91 1.44 7.66
N LYS A 142 -12.22 1.24 7.87
CA LYS A 142 -12.75 0.00 8.43
C LYS A 142 -12.32 -1.20 7.59
N TYR A 143 -12.41 -1.12 6.26
CA TYR A 143 -12.00 -2.21 5.39
C TYR A 143 -10.52 -2.55 5.56
N TYR A 144 -9.63 -1.56 5.53
CA TYR A 144 -8.19 -1.82 5.70
C TYR A 144 -7.84 -2.37 7.09
N CYS A 145 -8.54 -1.93 8.14
CA CYS A 145 -8.39 -2.51 9.47
C CYS A 145 -8.77 -4.00 9.49
N LEU A 146 -9.88 -4.38 8.87
CA LEU A 146 -10.32 -5.77 8.75
C LEU A 146 -9.31 -6.60 7.94
N GLU A 147 -8.83 -6.05 6.83
CA GLU A 147 -7.83 -6.72 5.99
C GLU A 147 -6.51 -6.94 6.75
N ARG A 148 -6.03 -5.93 7.47
CA ARG A 148 -4.83 -6.02 8.31
C ARG A 148 -5.01 -7.07 9.40
N HIS A 149 -6.13 -7.04 10.12
CA HIS A 149 -6.42 -8.02 11.16
C HIS A 149 -6.40 -9.45 10.61
N TYR A 150 -7.01 -9.66 9.45
CA TYR A 150 -7.00 -10.95 8.77
C TYR A 150 -5.59 -11.41 8.38
N LYS A 151 -4.77 -10.52 7.79
CA LYS A 151 -3.38 -10.81 7.43
C LYS A 151 -2.52 -11.13 8.66
N ASN A 152 -2.71 -10.38 9.75
CA ASN A 152 -2.00 -10.61 11.01
C ASN A 152 -2.38 -11.96 11.64
N MET A 153 -3.66 -12.32 11.63
CA MET A 153 -4.12 -13.64 12.08
C MET A 153 -3.51 -14.77 11.23
N GLN A 154 -3.47 -14.62 9.89
CA GLN A 154 -2.83 -15.58 9.00
C GLN A 154 -1.33 -15.77 9.35
N LEU A 155 -0.62 -14.67 9.57
CA LEU A 155 0.79 -14.68 9.98
C LEU A 155 0.99 -15.26 11.39
N HIS A 156 0.04 -15.07 12.30
CA HIS A 156 0.07 -15.68 13.62
C HIS A 156 -0.04 -17.20 13.51
N ASN A 157 -1.01 -17.67 12.72
CA ASN A 157 -1.33 -19.08 12.54
C ASN A 157 -0.28 -19.86 11.73
N SER A 158 0.58 -19.17 10.96
CA SER A 158 1.67 -19.81 10.23
C SER A 158 2.86 -20.16 11.11
N LYS A 159 2.90 -19.69 12.36
CA LYS A 159 4.01 -19.94 13.31
C LYS A 159 3.69 -21.11 14.22
N THR A 160 4.64 -22.04 14.34
CA THR A 160 4.53 -23.22 15.22
C THR A 160 4.58 -22.82 16.70
N GLY A 161 3.88 -23.58 17.55
CA GLY A 161 3.89 -23.39 19.01
C GLY A 161 3.00 -22.25 19.52
N ARG A 162 2.09 -21.73 18.69
CA ARG A 162 1.09 -20.72 19.08
C ARG A 162 -0.32 -21.26 18.96
N ASP A 163 -1.22 -20.72 19.77
CA ASP A 163 -2.65 -21.00 19.66
C ASP A 163 -3.22 -20.44 18.36
N ARG A 164 -4.19 -21.16 17.78
CA ARG A 164 -4.80 -20.74 16.52
C ARG A 164 -5.77 -19.59 16.77
N GLN A 165 -5.61 -18.51 16.02
CA GLN A 165 -6.54 -17.39 15.98
C GLN A 165 -7.56 -17.56 14.84
N THR A 166 -8.78 -17.10 15.05
CA THR A 166 -9.87 -17.16 14.05
C THR A 166 -10.41 -15.77 13.77
N CYS A 167 -10.70 -15.48 12.50
CA CYS A 167 -11.34 -14.24 12.07
C CYS A 167 -12.79 -14.57 11.67
N PRO A 168 -13.80 -14.01 12.36
CA PRO A 168 -15.21 -14.34 12.13
C PRO A 168 -15.71 -13.95 10.74
N TYR A 169 -14.99 -13.08 10.05
CA TYR A 169 -15.32 -12.60 8.70
C TYR A 169 -14.56 -13.33 7.59
N LYS A 170 -13.79 -14.38 7.92
CA LYS A 170 -13.15 -15.25 6.95
C LYS A 170 -14.22 -16.17 6.34
N ARG A 171 -14.59 -15.91 5.09
CA ARG A 171 -15.43 -16.80 4.27
C ARG A 171 -14.82 -16.97 2.89
#